data_AF-B1G1L4-F1
#
_entry.id   AF-B1G1L4-F1
#
_cell.length_a   1.000
_cell.length_b   1.000
_cell.length_c   1.000
_cell.angle_alpha   90.00
_cell.angle_beta   90.00
_cell.angle_gamma   90.00
#
_symmetry.space_group_name_H-M   'P 1'
#
loop_
_entity.id
_entity.type
_entity.pdbx_description
1 polymer ?
#
loop_
_entity_poly.entity_id
_entity_poly.type
_entity_poly.pdbx_seq_one_letter_code
_entity_poly.pdbx_strand_id
1 'polypeptide(L)'
;MRCRIGTSASSPAGWCRSAQCRGAQSFLAHYFGVPVAVLEFMTGWMQLPRDAHLRMGIAVASLGRDATLGAHVRGAQQRFRLRIGPLPLGEFKRFLPGGDALAELVAAVKLYVGGEKRWDVQIVLMKEEVPATHLGQMGRMGFSTWMGHYTKPVDADDVVLTPVD
;
A
#
# COMPACT_ATOMS: atom_id res chain seq x y z
N MET A 1 -38.47 5.17 3.49
CA MET A 1 -37.56 6.33 3.39
C MET A 1 -36.23 5.86 2.82
N ARG A 2 -35.96 6.16 1.54
CA ARG A 2 -34.69 5.86 0.85
C ARG A 2 -33.74 7.03 1.09
N CYS A 3 -32.62 6.78 1.76
CA CYS A 3 -31.55 7.78 1.89
C CYS A 3 -30.73 7.81 0.59
N ARG A 4 -30.69 8.99 -0.03
CA ARG A 4 -30.01 9.31 -1.29
C ARG A 4 -28.55 9.66 -0.95
N ILE A 5 -27.61 8.76 -1.19
CA ILE A 5 -26.18 9.06 -1.10
C ILE A 5 -25.81 9.78 -2.39
N GLY A 6 -25.67 11.11 -2.29
CA GLY A 6 -25.11 11.94 -3.35
C GLY A 6 -23.63 11.63 -3.50
N THR A 7 -23.24 11.28 -4.72
CA THR A 7 -21.89 11.34 -5.25
C THR A 7 -21.44 12.80 -5.34
N SER A 8 -20.42 13.17 -4.58
CA SER A 8 -19.55 14.30 -4.92
C SER A 8 -18.11 13.98 -4.56
N ALA A 9 -17.21 14.40 -5.46
CA ALA A 9 -15.77 14.22 -5.48
C ALA A 9 -15.12 13.93 -4.11
N SER A 10 -14.52 12.75 -3.97
CA SER A 10 -13.69 12.38 -2.84
C SER A 10 -12.37 13.17 -2.87
N SER A 11 -12.38 14.38 -2.33
CA SER A 11 -11.18 15.03 -1.81
C SER A 11 -10.53 14.11 -0.75
N PRO A 12 -9.26 13.72 -0.88
CA PRO A 12 -8.58 12.92 0.12
C PRO A 12 -8.12 13.82 1.28
N ALA A 13 -9.07 14.39 2.02
CA ALA A 13 -8.79 15.15 3.24
C ALA A 13 -8.63 14.17 4.42
N GLY A 14 -7.41 13.68 4.62
CA GLY A 14 -7.08 12.74 5.71
C GLY A 14 -5.69 12.13 5.67
N TRP A 15 -4.69 12.81 5.07
CA TRP A 15 -3.40 12.18 4.73
C TRP A 15 -2.28 12.87 5.54
N CYS A 16 -1.65 12.08 6.43
CA CYS A 16 -0.51 12.41 7.31
C CYS A 16 -0.69 13.53 8.36
N ARG A 17 -0.67 13.17 9.65
CA ARG A 17 -0.65 14.13 10.77
C ARG A 17 0.75 14.40 11.34
N SER A 18 1.75 13.58 11.02
CA SER A 18 3.11 13.70 11.58
C SER A 18 4.04 14.57 10.71
N ALA A 19 4.95 15.33 11.34
CA ALA A 19 5.92 16.17 10.63
C ALA A 19 6.97 15.35 9.86
N GLN A 20 7.31 14.15 10.36
CA GLN A 20 8.29 13.24 9.76
C GLN A 20 7.86 12.75 8.37
N CYS A 21 6.56 12.51 8.17
CA CYS A 21 6.03 12.02 6.91
C CYS A 21 5.93 13.09 5.82
N ARG A 22 5.71 14.36 6.17
CA ARG A 22 5.77 15.44 5.17
C ARG A 22 7.17 15.57 4.56
N GLY A 23 8.23 15.38 5.35
CA GLY A 23 9.61 15.37 4.87
C GLY A 23 9.87 14.23 3.89
N ALA A 24 9.48 13.00 4.26
CA ALA A 24 9.59 11.82 3.41
C ALA A 24 8.81 11.98 2.10
N GLN A 25 7.57 12.45 2.21
CA GLN A 25 6.69 12.68 1.07
C GLN A 25 7.29 13.71 0.11
N SER A 26 7.75 14.86 0.62
CA SER A 26 8.32 15.92 -0.21
C SER A 26 9.64 15.49 -0.86
N PHE A 27 10.49 14.75 -0.14
CA PHE A 27 11.73 14.21 -0.69
C PHE A 27 11.46 13.21 -1.81
N LEU A 28 10.57 12.24 -1.60
CA LEU A 28 10.23 11.23 -2.60
C LEU A 28 9.50 11.83 -3.79
N ALA A 29 8.58 12.77 -3.57
CA ALA A 29 7.88 13.45 -4.65
C ALA A 29 8.85 14.28 -5.52
N HIS A 30 9.84 14.94 -4.91
CA HIS A 30 10.84 15.69 -5.64
C HIS A 30 11.84 14.79 -6.38
N TYR A 31 12.30 13.71 -5.73
CA TYR A 31 13.27 12.78 -6.32
C TYR A 31 12.70 12.04 -7.54
N PHE A 32 11.47 11.52 -7.44
CA PHE A 32 10.85 10.76 -8.52
C PHE A 32 10.07 11.62 -9.52
N GLY A 33 9.83 12.90 -9.22
CA GLY A 33 9.03 13.79 -10.08
C GLY A 33 7.55 13.40 -10.16
N VAL A 34 7.06 12.56 -9.26
CA VAL A 34 5.69 12.02 -9.26
C VAL A 34 4.95 12.35 -7.97
N PRO A 35 3.62 12.45 -8.00
CA PRO A 35 2.83 12.62 -6.78
C PRO A 35 2.99 11.39 -5.88
N VAL A 36 3.63 11.58 -4.73
CA VAL A 36 3.77 10.58 -3.66
C VAL A 36 2.97 11.02 -2.45
N ALA A 37 2.30 10.08 -1.80
CA ALA A 37 1.60 10.28 -0.54
C ALA A 37 1.91 9.15 0.44
N VAL A 38 2.14 9.48 1.71
CA VAL A 38 2.43 8.50 2.76
C VAL A 38 1.15 8.26 3.57
N LEU A 39 0.73 7.01 3.66
CA LEU A 39 -0.38 6.54 4.48
C LEU A 39 0.16 5.82 5.72
N GLU A 40 0.11 6.49 6.85
CA GLU A 40 0.50 5.91 8.14
C GLU A 40 -0.62 5.05 8.74
N PHE A 41 -0.24 4.19 9.69
CA PHE A 41 -1.17 3.40 10.51
C PHE A 41 -2.07 2.43 9.75
N MET A 42 -1.52 1.80 8.71
CA MET A 42 -2.25 0.80 7.93
C MET A 42 -2.50 -0.45 8.77
N THR A 43 -3.77 -0.80 8.95
CA THR A 43 -4.13 -2.04 9.66
C THR A 43 -3.75 -3.25 8.82
N GLY A 44 -2.81 -4.04 9.30
CA GLY A 44 -2.37 -5.27 8.67
C GLY A 44 -2.47 -6.46 9.62
N TRP A 45 -2.42 -7.66 9.03
CA TRP A 45 -2.15 -8.87 9.79
C TRP A 45 -0.67 -8.91 10.17
N MET A 46 -0.40 -9.09 11.45
CA MET A 46 0.94 -9.29 12.00
C MET A 46 1.01 -10.70 12.57
N GLN A 47 2.06 -11.43 12.21
CA GLN A 47 2.34 -12.71 12.83
C GLN A 47 2.86 -12.47 14.25
N LEU A 48 2.24 -13.12 15.22
CA LEU A 48 2.63 -13.02 16.61
C LEU A 48 3.88 -13.87 16.85
N PRO A 49 4.94 -13.35 17.51
CA PRO A 49 6.10 -14.16 17.85
C PRO A 49 5.67 -15.32 18.75
N ARG A 50 6.38 -16.45 18.66
CA ARG A 50 6.03 -17.68 19.39
C ARG A 50 5.95 -17.48 20.90
N ASP A 51 6.73 -16.56 21.43
CA ASP A 51 6.78 -16.24 22.86
C ASP A 51 5.56 -15.43 23.33
N ALA A 52 4.86 -14.79 22.39
CA ALA A 52 3.60 -14.10 22.64
C ALA A 52 2.37 -14.99 22.33
N HIS A 53 2.58 -16.27 21.99
CA HIS A 53 1.48 -17.21 21.83
C HIS A 53 0.98 -17.66 23.20
N LEU A 54 -0.33 -17.67 23.37
CA LEU A 54 -0.92 -18.16 24.60
C LEU A 54 -0.89 -19.67 24.65
N ARG A 55 -0.31 -20.18 25.72
CA ARG A 55 -0.19 -21.60 26.00
C ARG A 55 -0.86 -21.87 27.34
N MET A 56 -1.88 -22.73 27.32
CA MET A 56 -2.54 -23.19 28.54
C MET A 56 -1.51 -23.84 29.47
N GLY A 57 -1.52 -23.43 30.75
CA GLY A 57 -0.64 -23.97 31.79
C GLY A 57 0.74 -23.30 31.91
N ILE A 58 1.09 -22.33 31.06
CA ILE A 58 2.40 -21.63 31.10
C ILE A 58 2.25 -20.15 31.41
N ALA A 59 1.25 -19.47 30.82
CA ALA A 59 1.01 -18.03 31.03
C ALA A 59 -0.34 -17.80 31.71
N VAL A 60 -0.38 -16.89 32.68
CA VAL A 60 -1.64 -16.38 33.26
C VAL A 60 -2.20 -15.35 32.29
N ALA A 61 -3.17 -15.75 31.46
CA ALA A 61 -3.91 -14.85 30.59
C ALA A 61 -5.41 -15.08 30.77
N SER A 62 -6.17 -14.00 30.91
CA SER A 62 -7.62 -14.05 31.01
C SER A 62 -8.27 -13.77 29.66
N LEU A 63 -9.25 -14.60 29.29
CA LEU A 63 -10.11 -14.34 28.13
C LEU A 63 -10.75 -12.94 28.25
N GLY A 64 -10.60 -12.12 27.22
CA GLY A 64 -11.16 -10.77 27.16
C GLY A 64 -10.26 -9.64 27.72
N ARG A 65 -9.10 -9.95 28.31
CA ARG A 65 -8.09 -8.93 28.71
C ARG A 65 -6.79 -9.08 27.94
N ASP A 66 -6.14 -10.23 28.12
CA ASP A 66 -4.78 -10.47 27.64
C ASP A 66 -4.74 -11.61 26.60
N ALA A 67 -5.90 -12.23 26.35
CA ALA A 67 -5.99 -13.41 25.52
C ALA A 67 -6.05 -13.10 24.02
N THR A 68 -4.96 -13.30 23.28
CA THR A 68 -4.93 -13.32 21.81
C THR A 68 -5.13 -14.75 21.28
N LEU A 69 -6.22 -14.97 20.54
CA LEU A 69 -6.49 -16.28 19.92
C LEU A 69 -5.84 -16.35 18.53
N GLY A 70 -4.85 -17.24 18.37
CA GLY A 70 -4.25 -17.57 17.08
C GLY A 70 -2.85 -16.98 16.84
N ALA A 71 -2.25 -17.36 15.71
CA ALA A 71 -0.88 -16.97 15.35
C ALA A 71 -0.78 -15.57 14.70
N HIS A 72 -1.91 -14.90 14.45
CA HIS A 72 -1.96 -13.61 13.77
C HIS A 72 -2.86 -12.63 14.53
N VAL A 73 -2.39 -11.40 14.69
CA VAL A 73 -3.13 -10.30 15.32
C VAL A 73 -3.25 -9.15 14.32
N ARG A 74 -4.39 -8.45 14.35
CA ARG A 74 -4.56 -7.21 13.58
C ARG A 74 -3.82 -6.09 14.28
N GLY A 75 -2.75 -5.60 13.66
CA GLY A 75 -1.96 -4.47 14.17
C GLY A 75 -1.97 -3.32 13.16
N ALA A 76 -2.10 -2.09 13.66
CA ALA A 76 -2.04 -0.88 12.83
C ALA A 76 -0.78 -0.03 13.08
N GLN A 77 0.01 -0.31 14.12
CA GLN A 77 1.04 0.62 14.60
C GLN A 77 2.35 0.64 13.79
N GLN A 78 2.68 -0.43 13.06
CA GLN A 78 4.04 -0.61 12.50
C GLN A 78 4.07 -0.73 10.97
N ARG A 79 2.99 -0.34 10.28
CA ARG A 79 2.91 -0.42 8.81
C ARG A 79 2.49 0.91 8.22
N PHE A 80 3.25 1.37 7.23
CA PHE A 80 2.88 2.51 6.39
C PHE A 80 2.83 2.09 4.92
N ARG A 81 2.09 2.84 4.11
CA ARG A 81 1.96 2.61 2.68
C ARG A 81 2.34 3.86 1.91
N LEU A 82 3.18 3.71 0.91
CA LEU A 82 3.52 4.76 -0.04
C LEU A 82 2.58 4.65 -1.22
N ARG A 83 1.73 5.65 -1.43
CA ARG A 83 0.89 5.76 -2.61
C ARG A 83 1.57 6.64 -3.64
N ILE A 84 1.76 6.11 -4.85
CA ILE A 84 2.42 6.80 -5.96
C ILE A 84 1.40 6.96 -7.08
N GLY A 85 1.18 8.17 -7.55
CA GLY A 85 0.33 8.46 -8.70
C GLY A 85 -0.79 9.46 -8.42
N PRO A 86 -1.62 9.77 -9.44
CA PRO A 86 -1.81 9.01 -10.68
C PRO A 86 -0.66 9.14 -11.70
N LEU A 87 -0.27 8.03 -12.33
CA LEU A 87 0.82 7.92 -13.32
C LEU A 87 0.32 7.48 -14.70
N PRO A 88 1.00 7.86 -15.80
CA PRO A 88 0.77 7.29 -17.13
C PRO A 88 1.33 5.86 -17.25
N LEU A 89 0.89 5.09 -18.24
CA LEU A 89 1.23 3.65 -18.36
C LEU A 89 2.74 3.40 -18.49
N GLY A 90 3.47 4.31 -19.15
CA GLY A 90 4.92 4.22 -19.31
C GLY A 90 5.67 4.27 -17.99
N GLU A 91 5.32 5.21 -17.11
CA GLU A 91 5.91 5.32 -15.78
C GLU A 91 5.45 4.20 -14.86
N PHE A 92 4.16 3.86 -14.92
CA PHE A 92 3.60 2.74 -14.16
C PHE A 92 4.41 1.45 -14.34
N LYS A 93 4.80 1.13 -15.59
CA LYS A 93 5.63 -0.05 -15.90
C LYS A 93 7.02 -0.01 -15.25
N ARG A 94 7.60 1.19 -15.06
CA ARG A 94 8.92 1.36 -14.39
C ARG A 94 8.85 1.09 -12.88
N PHE A 95 7.69 1.29 -12.27
CA PHE A 95 7.45 0.99 -10.86
C PHE A 95 6.98 -0.45 -10.61
N LEU A 96 6.78 -1.26 -11.65
CA LEU A 96 6.47 -2.68 -11.50
C LEU A 96 7.72 -3.49 -11.10
N PRO A 97 7.55 -4.71 -10.53
CA PRO A 97 8.68 -5.54 -10.14
C PRO A 97 9.65 -5.82 -11.30
N GLY A 98 10.92 -5.43 -11.19
CA GLY A 98 11.89 -5.54 -12.29
C GLY A 98 12.01 -4.29 -13.17
N GLY A 99 11.30 -3.21 -12.85
CA GLY A 99 11.60 -1.87 -13.36
C GLY A 99 12.56 -1.10 -12.44
N ASP A 100 13.34 -0.20 -13.02
CA ASP A 100 14.42 0.51 -12.32
C ASP A 100 13.90 1.45 -11.22
N ALA A 101 12.75 2.10 -11.46
CA ALA A 101 12.19 3.08 -10.53
C ALA A 101 11.73 2.44 -9.21
N LEU A 102 11.28 1.18 -9.24
CA LEU A 102 10.95 0.45 -8.02
C LEU A 102 12.19 0.18 -7.16
N ALA A 103 13.29 -0.23 -7.79
CA ALA A 103 14.54 -0.53 -7.08
C ALA A 103 15.11 0.74 -6.43
N GLU A 104 15.13 1.85 -7.15
CA GLU A 104 15.52 3.15 -6.61
C GLU A 104 14.61 3.59 -5.45
N LEU A 105 13.29 3.42 -5.59
CA LEU A 105 12.34 3.75 -4.52
C LEU A 105 12.61 2.93 -3.27
N VAL A 106 12.81 1.62 -3.41
CA VAL A 106 13.14 0.74 -2.29
C VAL A 106 14.43 1.18 -1.61
N ALA A 107 15.47 1.51 -2.37
CA ALA A 107 16.72 2.01 -1.82
C ALA A 107 16.57 3.34 -1.07
N ALA A 108 15.85 4.30 -1.66
CA ALA A 108 15.60 5.62 -1.04
C ALA A 108 14.77 5.50 0.25
N VAL A 109 13.75 4.65 0.26
CA VAL A 109 12.91 4.41 1.44
C VAL A 109 13.71 3.69 2.53
N LYS A 110 14.53 2.69 2.17
CA LYS A 110 15.43 2.01 3.11
C LYS A 110 16.42 2.98 3.75
N LEU A 111 16.96 3.93 2.98
CA LEU A 111 17.86 4.97 3.49
C LEU A 111 17.16 5.93 4.46
N TYR A 112 15.91 6.31 4.18
CA TYR A 112 15.18 7.30 4.98
C TYR A 112 14.52 6.72 6.24
N VAL A 113 13.91 5.53 6.13
CA VAL A 113 13.10 4.92 7.21
C VAL A 113 13.90 3.89 8.03
N GLY A 114 14.98 3.34 7.47
CA GLY A 114 15.68 2.19 8.04
C GLY A 114 14.95 0.87 7.81
N GLY A 115 15.60 -0.25 8.16
CA GLY A 115 15.09 -1.61 7.91
C GLY A 115 14.04 -2.12 8.91
N GLU A 116 13.65 -1.34 9.91
CA GLU A 116 12.82 -1.83 11.02
C GLU A 116 11.31 -1.74 10.76
N LYS A 117 10.87 -0.91 9.82
CA LYS A 117 9.44 -0.70 9.55
C LYS A 117 8.98 -1.46 8.32
N ARG A 118 7.85 -2.16 8.44
CA ARG A 118 7.18 -2.79 7.30
C ARG A 118 6.46 -1.74 6.49
N TRP A 119 6.60 -1.82 5.16
CA TRP A 119 5.96 -0.88 4.26
C TRP A 119 5.51 -1.55 2.98
N ASP A 120 4.55 -0.92 2.31
CA ASP A 120 4.12 -1.30 0.96
C ASP A 120 4.13 -0.09 0.05
N VAL A 121 4.19 -0.35 -1.25
CA VAL A 121 3.95 0.62 -2.31
C VAL A 121 2.61 0.32 -2.95
N GLN A 122 1.77 1.32 -3.08
CA GLN A 122 0.57 1.28 -3.92
C GLN A 122 0.77 2.21 -5.11
N ILE A 123 0.70 1.66 -6.31
CA ILE A 123 0.91 2.42 -7.54
C ILE A 123 -0.47 2.68 -8.16
N VAL A 124 -0.73 3.93 -8.53
CA VAL A 124 -1.98 4.39 -9.10
C VAL A 124 -1.77 4.72 -10.57
N LEU A 125 -2.48 4.01 -11.45
CA LEU A 125 -2.49 4.23 -12.90
C LEU A 125 -3.69 5.10 -13.28
N MET A 126 -3.46 6.11 -14.12
CA MET A 126 -4.53 6.94 -14.68
C MET A 126 -5.57 6.06 -15.37
N LYS A 127 -6.86 6.30 -15.10
CA LYS A 127 -7.94 5.47 -15.66
C LYS A 127 -7.95 5.43 -17.20
N GLU A 128 -7.53 6.53 -17.84
CA GLU A 128 -7.46 6.66 -19.30
C GLU A 128 -6.34 5.81 -19.91
N GLU A 129 -5.33 5.48 -19.12
CA GLU A 129 -4.12 4.76 -19.50
C GLU A 129 -4.21 3.27 -19.13
N VAL A 130 -5.35 2.80 -18.63
CA VAL A 130 -5.57 1.39 -18.30
C VAL A 130 -5.70 0.58 -19.60
N PRO A 131 -4.75 -0.32 -19.91
CA PRO A 131 -4.79 -1.06 -21.15
C PRO A 131 -5.94 -2.09 -21.14
N ALA A 132 -6.61 -2.24 -22.28
CA ALA A 132 -7.50 -3.37 -22.50
C ALA A 132 -6.66 -4.67 -22.53
N THR A 133 -6.92 -5.58 -21.61
CA THR A 133 -6.15 -6.83 -21.55
C THR A 133 -6.58 -7.78 -22.66
N HIS A 134 -5.62 -8.20 -23.49
CA HIS A 134 -5.80 -9.28 -24.46
C HIS A 134 -4.86 -10.44 -24.09
N LEU A 135 -5.39 -11.67 -24.05
CA LEU A 135 -4.59 -12.87 -23.79
C LEU A 135 -3.49 -13.00 -24.86
N GLY A 136 -2.24 -13.16 -24.42
CA GLY A 136 -1.08 -13.29 -25.29
C GLY A 136 -0.47 -11.97 -25.81
N GLN A 137 -1.08 -10.82 -25.53
CA GLN A 137 -0.71 -9.50 -26.09
C GLN A 137 -0.12 -8.55 -25.03
N MET A 138 0.76 -9.08 -24.17
CA MET A 138 1.40 -8.38 -23.05
C MET A 138 0.51 -8.18 -21.82
N GLY A 139 1.17 -8.16 -20.66
CA GLY A 139 0.53 -7.96 -19.34
C GLY A 139 1.06 -8.94 -18.31
N ARG A 140 1.40 -8.43 -17.12
CA ARG A 140 1.75 -9.28 -15.98
C ARG A 140 0.52 -9.46 -15.11
N MET A 141 0.06 -10.70 -15.00
CA MET A 141 -1.08 -11.06 -14.17
C MET A 141 -0.85 -10.59 -12.73
N GLY A 142 -1.84 -9.89 -12.16
CA GLY A 142 -1.76 -9.28 -10.83
C GLY A 142 -1.07 -7.91 -10.76
N PHE A 143 -0.53 -7.40 -11.87
CA PHE A 143 0.18 -6.11 -11.89
C PHE A 143 -0.30 -5.16 -12.98
N SER A 144 -0.46 -5.63 -14.21
CA SER A 144 -0.79 -4.78 -15.37
C SER A 144 -1.92 -5.37 -16.22
N THR A 145 -2.78 -6.14 -15.58
CA THR A 145 -3.86 -6.89 -16.24
C THR A 145 -5.15 -6.64 -15.50
N TRP A 146 -6.09 -5.96 -16.18
CA TRP A 146 -7.46 -5.76 -15.73
C TRP A 146 -8.40 -6.56 -16.60
N MET A 147 -9.39 -7.22 -15.99
CA MET A 147 -10.35 -8.03 -16.73
C MET A 147 -11.32 -7.12 -17.49
N GLY A 148 -11.30 -7.20 -18.82
CA GLY A 148 -12.19 -6.43 -19.69
C GLY A 148 -11.79 -4.94 -19.78
N HIS A 149 -12.77 -4.08 -20.03
CA HIS A 149 -12.59 -2.63 -20.11
C HIS A 149 -12.68 -2.02 -18.73
N TYR A 150 -11.77 -1.10 -18.41
CA TYR A 150 -11.78 -0.41 -17.13
C TYR A 150 -12.90 0.64 -17.10
N THR A 151 -13.96 0.38 -16.35
CA THR A 151 -15.17 1.23 -16.29
C THR A 151 -15.34 1.97 -14.96
N LYS A 152 -14.38 1.83 -14.04
CA LYS A 152 -14.44 2.53 -12.74
C LYS A 152 -14.24 4.03 -12.96
N PRO A 153 -14.95 4.91 -12.23
CA PRO A 153 -14.83 6.36 -12.36
C PRO A 153 -13.56 6.93 -11.69
N VAL A 154 -12.77 6.08 -11.02
CA VAL A 154 -11.57 6.43 -10.26
C VAL A 154 -10.33 5.86 -10.94
N ASP A 155 -9.15 6.41 -10.65
CA ASP A 155 -7.88 5.85 -11.11
C ASP A 155 -7.63 4.44 -10.56
N ALA A 156 -6.89 3.61 -11.31
CA ALA A 156 -6.61 2.24 -10.94
C ALA A 156 -5.54 2.16 -9.84
N ASP A 157 -5.98 1.89 -8.61
CA ASP A 157 -5.14 1.76 -7.41
C ASP A 157 -5.00 0.31 -6.91
N ASP A 158 -5.35 -0.66 -7.75
CA ASP A 158 -5.42 -2.09 -7.40
C ASP A 158 -4.03 -2.70 -7.12
N VAL A 159 -2.93 -2.02 -7.48
CA VAL A 159 -1.57 -2.58 -7.49
C VAL A 159 -0.83 -2.22 -6.22
N VAL A 160 -0.67 -3.21 -5.33
CA VAL A 160 0.08 -3.08 -4.08
C VAL A 160 1.27 -4.04 -4.10
N LEU A 161 2.46 -3.48 -3.97
CA LEU A 161 3.72 -4.20 -3.89
C LEU A 161 4.22 -4.17 -2.45
N THR A 162 4.49 -5.35 -1.89
CA THR A 162 5.25 -5.46 -0.64
C THR A 162 6.69 -5.78 -1.04
N PRO A 163 7.64 -4.84 -0.91
CA PRO A 163 9.04 -5.13 -1.17
C PRO A 163 9.50 -6.19 -0.18
N VAL A 164 9.90 -7.34 -0.72
CA VAL A 164 10.52 -8.44 0.03
C VAL A 164 12.03 -8.19 -0.01
N ASP A 165 12.69 -8.34 1.14
CA ASP A 165 14.14 -8.17 1.26
C ASP A 165 14.94 -9.14 0.39
#